data_AF-A0A831SN99-F1
#
_entry.id   AF-A0A831SN99-F1
#
_cell.length_a   1.000
_cell.length_b   1.000
_cell.length_c   1.000
_cell.angle_alpha   90.00
_cell.angle_beta   90.00
_cell.angle_gamma   90.00
#
_symmetry.space_group_name_H-M   'P 1'
#
loop_
_entity.id
_entity.type
_entity.pdbx_description
1 polymer ?
#
loop_
_entity_poly.entity_id
_entity_poly.type
_entity_poly.pdbx_seq_one_letter_code
_entity_poly.pdbx_strand_id
1 'polypeptide(L)' 'MRNEAGFKYYVILCMAVLALLALTAWAFAEKKDMVQEWVSAEEGGSVSLGNVTVTFEPGVLPKDTKITIIDFGYINLGRI' A
#
# COMPACT_ATOMS: atom_id res chain seq x y z
N MET A 1 -26.85 37.79 -11.45
CA MET A 1 -25.72 38.04 -10.53
C MET A 1 -25.78 37.25 -9.21
N ARG A 2 -26.94 36.97 -8.57
CA ARG A 2 -27.01 36.18 -7.30
C ARG A 2 -26.57 34.71 -7.43
N ASN A 3 -26.64 34.14 -8.64
CA ASN A 3 -26.32 32.73 -8.91
C ASN A 3 -24.84 32.48 -9.23
N GLU A 4 -24.08 33.50 -9.68
CA GLU A 4 -22.66 33.36 -10.03
C GLU A 4 -21.77 33.32 -8.78
N ALA A 5 -22.12 34.07 -7.74
CA ALA A 5 -21.41 34.06 -6.47
C ALA A 5 -21.55 32.72 -5.73
N GLY A 6 -22.75 32.13 -5.77
CA GLY A 6 -23.00 30.79 -5.24
C GLY A 6 -22.25 29.71 -6.01
N PHE A 7 -22.27 29.78 -7.35
CA PHE A 7 -21.53 28.84 -8.21
C PHE A 7 -20.02 28.86 -7.93
N LYS A 8 -19.42 30.05 -7.80
CA LYS A 8 -18.01 30.20 -7.39
C LYS A 8 -17.72 29.55 -6.04
N TYR A 9 -18.62 29.68 -5.07
CA TYR A 9 -18.46 29.09 -3.75
C TYR A 9 -18.50 27.56 -3.80
N TYR A 10 -19.43 26.98 -4.57
CA TYR A 10 -19.49 25.53 -4.79
C TYR A 10 -18.24 24.99 -5.48
N VAL A 11 -17.69 25.72 -6.45
CA VAL A 11 -16.45 25.33 -7.13
C VAL A 11 -15.28 25.33 -6.14
N ILE A 12 -15.14 26.36 -5.31
CA ILE A 12 -14.07 26.43 -4.29
C ILE A 12 -14.20 25.30 -3.27
N LEU A 13 -15.43 25.04 -2.79
CA LEU A 13 -15.70 23.95 -1.86
C LEU A 13 -15.34 22.58 -2.48
N CYS A 14 -15.71 22.36 -3.73
CA CYS A 14 -15.38 21.14 -4.47
C CYS A 14 -13.86 20.94 -4.59
N MET A 15 -13.13 21.99 -4.95
CA MET A 15 -11.67 21.94 -5.06
C MET A 15 -11.00 21.68 -3.71
N ALA A 16 -11.54 22.23 -2.61
CA ALA A 16 -11.05 21.96 -1.26
C ALA A 16 -11.25 20.48 -0.86
N VAL A 17 -12.41 19.89 -1.18
CA VAL A 17 -12.67 18.47 -0.93
C VAL A 17 -11.76 17.58 -1.77
N LEU A 18 -11.54 17.92 -3.04
CA LEU A 18 -10.61 17.18 -3.90
C LEU A 18 -9.16 17.27 -3.40
N ALA A 19 -8.73 18.43 -2.90
CA ALA A 19 -7.40 18.60 -2.32
C ALA A 19 -7.23 17.74 -1.05
N LEU A 20 -8.25 17.69 -0.18
CA LEU A 20 -8.26 16.81 1.00
C LEU A 20 -8.22 15.33 0.60
N LEU A 21 -9.02 14.92 -0.38
CA LEU A 21 -8.99 13.56 -0.90
C LEU A 21 -7.61 13.21 -1.47
N ALA A 22 -6.99 14.09 -2.23
CA ALA A 22 -5.64 13.90 -2.77
C ALA A 22 -4.59 13.76 -1.66
N LEU A 23 -4.66 14.59 -0.61
CA LEU A 23 -3.77 14.50 0.55
C LEU A 23 -3.94 13.19 1.31
N THR A 24 -5.19 12.75 1.54
CA THR A 24 -5.45 11.47 2.20
C THR A 24 -4.97 10.29 1.35
N ALA A 25 -5.24 10.30 0.04
CA ALA A 25 -4.78 9.27 -0.88
C ALA A 25 -3.24 9.20 -0.93
N TRP A 26 -2.55 10.35 -0.87
CA TRP A 26 -1.10 10.40 -0.81
C TRP A 26 -0.57 9.81 0.51
N ALA A 27 -1.16 10.16 1.66
CA ALA A 27 -0.78 9.58 2.94
C ALA A 27 -0.94 8.05 2.97
N PHE A 28 -1.98 7.51 2.32
CA PHE A 28 -2.16 6.05 2.19
C PHE A 28 -1.31 5.40 1.09
N ALA A 29 -0.74 6.20 0.18
CA ALA A 29 0.17 5.74 -0.85
C ALA A 29 1.63 5.66 -0.36
N GLU A 30 1.94 6.13 0.86
CA GLU A 30 3.24 5.89 1.48
C GLU A 30 3.44 4.40 1.75
N LYS A 31 4.14 3.77 0.82
CA LYS A 31 4.87 2.49 0.91
C LYS A 31 4.06 1.29 1.36
N LYS A 32 3.18 0.81 0.47
CA LYS A 32 2.93 -0.64 0.39
C LYS A 32 3.99 -1.25 -0.49
N ASP A 33 5.12 -1.59 0.11
CA ASP A 33 6.12 -2.40 -0.57
C ASP A 33 5.58 -3.83 -0.61
N MET A 34 5.46 -4.40 -1.80
CA MET A 34 4.89 -5.72 -2.00
C MET A 34 5.79 -6.51 -2.93
N VAL A 35 6.25 -7.66 -2.47
CA VAL A 35 6.97 -8.64 -3.28
C VAL A 35 6.10 -9.88 -3.43
N GLN A 36 6.09 -10.42 -4.65
CA GLN A 36 5.42 -11.67 -4.98
C GLN A 36 6.41 -12.55 -5.70
N GLU A 37 6.75 -13.68 -5.09
CA GLU A 37 7.66 -14.66 -5.68
C GLU A 37 7.09 -16.07 -5.57
N TRP A 38 7.42 -16.88 -6.57
CA TRP A 38 7.12 -18.30 -6.57
C TRP A 38 8.24 -19.03 -5.87
N VAL A 39 7.88 -19.84 -4.88
CA VAL A 39 8.81 -20.68 -4.14
C VAL A 39 8.52 -22.13 -4.51
N SER A 40 9.55 -22.85 -4.94
CA SER A 40 9.42 -24.26 -5.31
C SER A 40 9.31 -25.12 -4.06
N ALA A 41 8.49 -26.17 -4.12
CA ALA A 41 8.44 -27.16 -3.05
C ALA A 41 9.70 -28.04 -3.00
N GLU A 42 10.31 -28.34 -4.14
CA GLU A 42 11.42 -29.28 -4.23
C GLU A 42 12.78 -28.61 -3.96
N GLU A 43 12.96 -27.39 -4.47
CA GLU A 43 14.22 -26.65 -4.33
C GLU A 43 14.18 -25.63 -3.18
N GLY A 44 12.99 -25.34 -2.66
CA GLY A 44 12.77 -24.26 -1.71
C GLY A 44 12.88 -22.89 -2.37
N GLY A 45 13.31 -21.89 -1.60
CA GLY A 45 13.58 -20.54 -2.11
C GLY A 45 13.56 -19.50 -1.00
N SER A 46 13.82 -18.25 -1.35
CA SER A 46 13.80 -17.14 -0.40
C SER A 46 13.07 -15.96 -1.00
N VAL A 47 12.21 -15.33 -0.21
CA VAL A 47 11.50 -14.10 -0.60
C VAL A 47 11.95 -12.99 0.32
N SER A 48 12.43 -11.89 -0.25
CA SER A 48 12.95 -10.74 0.51
C SER A 48 12.13 -9.49 0.25
N LEU A 49 11.80 -8.77 1.32
CA LEU A 49 11.16 -7.46 1.29
C LEU A 49 11.86 -6.52 2.28
N GLY A 50 12.53 -5.49 1.76
CA GLY A 50 13.32 -4.58 2.59
C GLY A 50 14.43 -5.33 3.35
N ASN A 51 14.39 -5.27 4.69
CA ASN A 51 15.36 -5.94 5.58
C ASN A 51 14.87 -7.30 6.10
N VAL A 52 13.72 -7.78 5.63
CA VAL A 52 13.16 -9.08 6.03
C VAL A 52 13.32 -10.07 4.88
N THR A 53 14.00 -11.18 5.16
CA THR A 53 14.12 -12.31 4.24
C THR A 53 13.46 -13.53 4.88
N VAL A 54 12.54 -14.14 4.15
CA VAL A 54 11.90 -15.39 4.54
C VAL A 54 12.45 -16.48 3.64
N THR A 55 13.11 -17.47 4.24
CA THR A 55 13.68 -18.61 3.52
C THR A 55 12.84 -19.84 3.78
N PHE A 56 12.53 -20.58 2.72
CA PHE A 56 11.81 -21.84 2.74
C PHE A 56 12.77 -22.94 2.32
N GLU A 57 12.96 -23.92 3.18
CA GLU A 57 13.77 -25.11 2.86
C GLU A 57 13.01 -26.06 1.92
N PRO A 58 13.74 -26.88 1.14
CA PRO A 58 13.17 -27.99 0.39
C PRO A 58 12.20 -28.84 1.23
N GLY A 59 11.00 -29.10 0.69
CA GLY A 59 10.00 -29.96 1.32
C GLY A 59 9.15 -29.31 2.42
N VAL A 60 9.40 -28.05 2.80
CA VAL A 60 8.54 -27.31 3.74
C VAL A 60 7.19 -26.97 3.09
N LEU A 61 7.22 -26.63 1.81
CA LEU A 61 6.02 -26.39 1.02
C LEU A 61 5.59 -27.71 0.36
N PRO A 62 4.31 -28.10 0.43
CA PRO A 62 3.83 -29.34 -0.18
C PRO A 62 3.73 -29.27 -1.71
N LYS A 63 3.81 -28.07 -2.29
CA LYS A 63 3.80 -27.78 -3.72
C LYS A 63 4.31 -26.36 -3.97
N ASP A 64 4.65 -26.07 -5.22
CA ASP A 64 5.05 -24.73 -5.64
C ASP A 64 3.97 -23.71 -5.26
N THR A 65 4.38 -22.71 -4.48
CA THR A 65 3.45 -21.78 -3.84
C THR A 65 3.88 -20.35 -4.11
N LYS A 66 2.92 -19.51 -4.46
CA LYS A 66 3.13 -18.07 -4.62
C LYS A 66 3.08 -17.40 -3.25
N ILE A 67 4.22 -16.93 -2.76
CA ILE A 67 4.32 -16.21 -1.50
C ILE A 67 4.20 -14.71 -1.79
N THR A 68 3.38 -14.02 -1.01
CA THR A 68 3.22 -12.57 -1.09
C THR A 68 3.60 -11.98 0.27
N ILE A 69 4.61 -11.12 0.30
CA ILE A 69 4.97 -10.35 1.48
C ILE A 69 4.53 -8.93 1.24
N ILE A 70 3.80 -8.37 2.20
CA ILE A 70 3.29 -7.00 2.18
C ILE A 70 3.85 -6.30 3.41
N ASP A 71 4.69 -5.29 3.18
CA ASP A 71 5.06 -4.35 4.23
C ASP A 71 3.98 -3.27 4.26
N PHE A 72 3.28 -3.18 5.39
CA PHE A 72 2.27 -2.14 5.64
C PHE A 72 2.90 -0.85 6.16
N GLY A 73 4.23 -0.79 6.30
CA GLY A 73 4.95 0.30 6.90
C GLY A 73 4.65 0.46 8.39
N TYR A 74 5.25 1.49 9.00
CA TYR A 74 4.85 1.91 10.34
C TYR A 74 3.56 2.70 10.25
N ILE A 75 2.47 2.17 10.81
CA ILE A 75 1.33 2.99 11.19
C ILE A 75 1.84 3.92 12.30
N ASN A 76 2.25 5.14 11.95
CA ASN A 76 2.42 6.21 12.93
C ASN A 76 1.02 6.61 13.43
N LEU A 77 0.47 5.80 14.33
CA LEU A 77 -0.58 6.22 15.22
C LEU A 77 0.05 7.32 16.07
N GLY A 78 -0.21 8.56 15.67
CA GLY A 78 0.30 9.77 16.29
C GLY A 78 0.36 9.63 17.80
N ARG A 79 1.60 9.63 18.30
CA ARG A 79 1.92 9.87 19.70
C ARG A 79 1.31 11.24 20.03
N ILE A 80 0.34 11.22 20.94
CA ILE A 80 -0.41 12.38 21.48
C ILE A 80 0.58 13.42 22.02
#